data_AF-A0A7C0WMJ7-F1
#
_entry.id   AF-A0A7C0WMJ7-F1
#
_cell.length_a   1.000
_cell.length_b   1.000
_cell.length_c   1.000
_cell.angle_alpha   90.00
_cell.angle_beta   90.00
_cell.angle_gamma   90.00
#
_symmetry.space_group_name_H-M   'P 1'
#
loop_
_entity.id
_entity.type
_entity.pdbx_description
1 polymer ?
#
loop_
_entity_poly.entity_id
_entity_poly.type
_entity_poly.pdbx_seq_one_letter_code
_entity_poly.pdbx_strand_id
1 'polypeptide(L)'
;VRAGIVERPEEYQWSSYQYYIGHRKKPEWLKTDFILDYFGKKVFTAQKRYREFVNAFVNKEYGSPLKETVASTILGGIDFVEEIKDKYLNGKKVDRNLPALSELSTGPTIEEISNGVKAILEEDVALSRKASLYLCHRYSRKTLKEIGSYFGIGESAVSQASHRFKRKLDKDRKLSKKITYIIYQQEIEFV
;
A
#
# COMPACT_ATOMS: atom_id res chain seq x y z
N VAL A 1 -10.66 -22.79 -20.15
CA VAL A 1 -10.57 -21.85 -18.98
C VAL A 1 -9.14 -21.76 -18.49
N ARG A 2 -8.64 -20.61 -18.00
CA ARG A 2 -7.21 -20.41 -17.63
C ARG A 2 -6.64 -21.47 -16.68
N ALA A 3 -7.44 -21.93 -15.73
CA ALA A 3 -7.06 -22.99 -14.78
C ALA A 3 -7.14 -24.42 -15.36
N GLY A 4 -7.45 -24.59 -16.65
CA GLY A 4 -7.56 -25.89 -17.31
C GLY A 4 -8.77 -26.76 -16.90
N ILE A 5 -9.64 -26.26 -16.01
CA ILE A 5 -10.76 -27.04 -15.43
C ILE A 5 -11.78 -27.50 -16.47
N VAL A 6 -12.01 -26.68 -17.50
CA VAL A 6 -12.83 -27.02 -18.69
C VAL A 6 -12.20 -26.39 -19.92
N GLU A 7 -12.54 -26.93 -21.09
CA GLU A 7 -12.03 -26.44 -22.37
C GLU A 7 -12.57 -25.03 -22.65
N ARG A 8 -13.90 -24.87 -22.62
CA ARG A 8 -14.56 -23.61 -22.99
C ARG A 8 -15.15 -22.86 -21.78
N PRO A 9 -15.06 -21.52 -21.73
CA PRO A 9 -15.61 -20.75 -20.60
C PRO A 9 -17.11 -21.02 -20.32
N GLU A 10 -17.89 -21.27 -21.35
CA GLU A 10 -19.32 -21.61 -21.28
C GLU A 10 -19.62 -22.97 -20.66
N GLU A 11 -18.64 -23.87 -20.53
CA GLU A 11 -18.80 -25.17 -19.88
C GLU A 11 -18.62 -25.07 -18.35
N TYR A 12 -18.03 -23.97 -17.87
CA TYR A 12 -17.78 -23.78 -16.46
C TYR A 12 -19.03 -23.30 -15.72
N GLN A 13 -19.78 -24.27 -15.16
CA GLN A 13 -21.09 -24.06 -14.53
C GLN A 13 -21.07 -23.10 -13.32
N TRP A 14 -19.91 -22.94 -12.68
CA TRP A 14 -19.73 -22.06 -11.52
C TRP A 14 -19.39 -20.61 -11.90
N SER A 15 -19.37 -20.28 -13.19
CA SER A 15 -19.24 -18.90 -13.64
C SER A 15 -20.58 -18.28 -14.04
N SER A 16 -20.69 -16.97 -13.85
CA SER A 16 -21.82 -16.20 -14.38
C SER A 16 -21.77 -16.03 -15.90
N TYR A 17 -20.71 -16.46 -16.59
CA TYR A 17 -20.48 -16.20 -18.02
C TYR A 17 -21.65 -16.66 -18.90
N GLN A 18 -22.27 -17.79 -18.56
CA GLN A 18 -23.44 -18.33 -19.27
C GLN A 18 -24.63 -17.35 -19.33
N TYR A 19 -24.81 -16.50 -18.31
CA TYR A 19 -25.85 -15.46 -18.29
C TYR A 19 -25.49 -14.28 -19.19
N TYR A 20 -24.20 -13.92 -19.28
CA TYR A 20 -23.72 -12.84 -20.14
C TYR A 20 -23.78 -13.18 -21.63
N ILE A 21 -23.70 -14.46 -22.00
CA ILE A 21 -23.81 -14.90 -23.40
C ILE A 21 -25.22 -15.39 -23.77
N GLY A 22 -26.18 -15.31 -22.86
CA GLY A 22 -27.57 -15.70 -23.11
C GLY A 22 -27.82 -17.22 -23.18
N HIS A 23 -26.89 -18.06 -22.71
CA HIS A 23 -27.10 -19.51 -22.64
C HIS A 23 -28.01 -19.93 -21.48
N ARG A 24 -28.13 -19.08 -20.45
CA ARG A 24 -29.05 -19.27 -19.34
C ARG A 24 -29.84 -17.99 -19.08
N LYS A 25 -31.08 -18.13 -18.61
CA LYS A 25 -31.89 -17.01 -18.14
C LYS A 25 -31.23 -16.43 -16.88
N LYS A 26 -30.95 -15.13 -16.88
CA LYS A 26 -30.36 -14.45 -15.72
C LYS A 26 -31.33 -14.45 -14.53
N PRO A 27 -30.87 -14.73 -13.29
CA PRO A 27 -31.68 -14.49 -12.10
C PRO A 27 -31.85 -12.98 -11.87
N GLU A 28 -32.90 -12.58 -11.14
CA GLU A 28 -33.28 -11.16 -10.97
C GLU A 28 -32.20 -10.30 -10.32
N TRP A 29 -31.42 -10.89 -9.41
CA TRP A 29 -30.34 -10.21 -8.71
C TRP A 29 -29.09 -9.98 -9.59
N LEU A 30 -28.94 -10.68 -10.72
CA LEU A 30 -27.77 -10.57 -11.57
C LEU A 30 -27.93 -9.46 -12.62
N LYS A 31 -27.19 -8.36 -12.42
CA LYS A 31 -27.14 -7.25 -13.39
C LYS A 31 -26.05 -7.48 -14.43
N THR A 32 -26.46 -7.97 -15.60
CA THR A 32 -25.57 -8.17 -16.77
C THR A 32 -25.32 -6.89 -17.56
N ASP A 33 -26.21 -5.91 -17.42
CA ASP A 33 -26.36 -4.82 -18.39
C ASP A 33 -25.18 -3.85 -18.32
N PHE A 34 -24.62 -3.63 -17.12
CA PHE A 34 -23.42 -2.81 -16.93
C PHE A 34 -22.23 -3.26 -17.81
N ILE A 35 -21.97 -4.56 -17.91
CA ILE A 35 -20.89 -5.08 -18.76
C ILE A 35 -21.33 -5.14 -20.22
N LEU A 36 -22.55 -5.58 -20.50
CA LEU A 36 -23.03 -5.75 -21.88
C LEU A 36 -23.18 -4.41 -22.63
N ASP A 37 -23.45 -3.31 -21.92
CA ASP A 37 -23.57 -1.98 -22.52
C ASP A 37 -22.28 -1.49 -23.20
N TYR A 38 -21.11 -1.98 -22.79
CA TYR A 38 -19.84 -1.73 -23.49
C TYR A 38 -19.79 -2.38 -24.88
N PHE A 39 -20.58 -3.42 -25.12
CA PHE A 39 -20.57 -4.21 -26.35
C PHE A 39 -21.72 -3.85 -27.31
N GLY A 40 -22.73 -3.11 -26.83
CA GLY A 40 -23.76 -2.50 -27.66
C GLY A 40 -25.10 -2.33 -26.95
N LYS A 41 -26.03 -1.59 -27.57
CA LYS A 41 -27.35 -1.29 -26.98
C LYS A 41 -28.40 -2.39 -27.16
N LYS A 42 -28.25 -3.24 -28.18
CA LYS A 42 -29.16 -4.37 -28.43
C LYS A 42 -28.61 -5.60 -27.71
N VAL A 43 -29.43 -6.20 -26.84
CA VAL A 43 -29.05 -7.36 -25.99
C VAL A 43 -28.37 -8.45 -26.82
N PHE A 44 -29.00 -8.92 -27.89
CA PHE A 44 -28.45 -9.99 -28.74
C PHE A 44 -27.07 -9.64 -29.32
N THR A 45 -26.89 -8.40 -29.80
CA THR A 45 -25.62 -7.94 -30.36
C THR A 45 -24.54 -7.81 -29.28
N ALA A 46 -24.90 -7.28 -28.10
CA ALA A 46 -23.99 -7.14 -26.98
C ALA A 46 -23.49 -8.50 -26.47
N GLN A 47 -24.40 -9.47 -26.29
CA GLN A 47 -24.05 -10.83 -25.88
C GLN A 47 -23.11 -11.51 -26.88
N LYS A 48 -23.37 -11.36 -28.18
CA LYS A 48 -22.52 -11.89 -29.25
C LYS A 48 -21.11 -11.30 -29.20
N ARG A 49 -21.00 -9.97 -29.16
CA ARG A 49 -19.70 -9.26 -29.13
C ARG A 49 -18.92 -9.52 -27.84
N TYR A 50 -19.61 -9.63 -26.70
CA TYR A 50 -18.98 -10.02 -25.44
C TYR A 50 -18.41 -11.45 -25.50
N ARG A 51 -19.16 -12.40 -26.09
CA ARG A 51 -18.68 -13.77 -26.32
C ARG A 51 -17.44 -13.77 -27.22
N GLU A 52 -17.47 -13.03 -28.32
CA GLU A 52 -16.32 -12.89 -29.24
C GLU A 52 -15.10 -12.30 -28.52
N PHE A 53 -15.30 -11.25 -27.71
CA PHE A 53 -14.26 -10.64 -26.90
C PHE A 53 -13.62 -11.67 -25.95
N VAL A 54 -14.41 -12.38 -25.14
CA VAL A 54 -13.86 -13.37 -24.19
C VAL A 54 -13.13 -14.49 -24.92
N ASN A 55 -13.72 -15.03 -26.00
CA ASN A 55 -13.12 -16.10 -26.78
C ASN A 55 -11.82 -15.67 -27.49
N ALA A 56 -11.68 -14.39 -27.87
CA ALA A 56 -10.45 -13.88 -28.47
C ALA A 56 -9.24 -13.93 -27.53
N PHE A 57 -9.47 -14.04 -26.21
CA PHE A 57 -8.43 -14.16 -25.18
C PHE A 57 -8.33 -15.57 -24.57
N VAL A 58 -9.16 -16.52 -25.01
CA VAL A 58 -9.01 -17.92 -24.60
C VAL A 58 -7.69 -18.45 -25.17
N ASN A 59 -6.93 -19.15 -24.33
CA ASN A 59 -5.60 -19.71 -24.66
C ASN A 59 -4.53 -18.67 -25.04
N LYS A 60 -4.77 -17.38 -24.78
CA LYS A 60 -3.74 -16.34 -24.88
C LYS A 60 -3.23 -15.97 -23.50
N GLU A 61 -1.91 -15.86 -23.38
CA GLU A 61 -1.31 -15.21 -22.24
C GLU A 61 -1.43 -13.69 -22.38
N TYR A 62 -1.90 -13.05 -21.33
CA TYR A 62 -1.92 -11.60 -21.22
C TYR A 62 -1.57 -11.22 -19.78
N GLY A 63 -0.93 -10.07 -19.61
CA GLY A 63 -0.57 -9.55 -18.29
C GLY A 63 -1.82 -9.36 -17.43
N SER A 64 -1.74 -9.78 -16.16
CA SER A 64 -2.78 -9.44 -15.19
C SER A 64 -2.65 -7.96 -14.83
N PRO A 65 -3.71 -7.14 -14.97
CA PRO A 65 -3.70 -5.75 -14.50
C PRO A 65 -3.35 -5.64 -13.01
N LEU A 66 -3.61 -6.70 -12.24
CA LEU A 66 -3.26 -6.76 -10.81
C LEU A 66 -1.75 -6.72 -10.55
N LYS A 67 -0.89 -6.87 -11.57
CA LYS A 67 0.55 -6.65 -11.42
C LYS A 67 0.90 -5.16 -11.25
N GLU A 68 0.02 -4.26 -11.69
CA GLU A 68 0.21 -2.81 -11.64
C GLU A 68 -0.43 -2.19 -10.39
N THR A 69 -0.91 -3.01 -9.45
CA THR A 69 -1.46 -2.52 -8.19
C THR A 69 -0.39 -1.89 -7.32
N VAL A 70 -0.69 -0.76 -6.70
CA VAL A 70 0.08 -0.18 -5.61
C VAL A 70 -0.30 -0.91 -4.32
N ALA A 71 0.73 -1.39 -3.60
CA ALA A 71 0.61 -2.14 -2.34
C ALA A 71 -0.35 -3.34 -2.42
N SER A 72 -0.40 -4.02 -3.58
CA SER A 72 -1.34 -5.13 -3.87
C SER A 72 -2.82 -4.82 -3.62
N THR A 73 -3.20 -3.53 -3.58
CA THR A 73 -4.51 -3.09 -3.09
C THR A 73 -5.20 -2.14 -4.05
N ILE A 74 -4.49 -1.13 -4.56
CA ILE A 74 -5.08 -0.08 -5.41
C ILE A 74 -4.59 -0.25 -6.84
N LEU A 75 -5.51 -0.40 -7.81
CA LEU A 75 -5.20 -0.38 -9.24
C LEU A 75 -5.74 0.90 -9.86
N GLY A 76 -4.86 1.71 -10.44
CA GLY A 76 -5.22 2.96 -11.11
C GLY A 76 -4.01 3.81 -11.45
N GLY A 77 -4.25 4.95 -12.09
CA GLY A 77 -3.20 5.94 -12.37
C GLY A 77 -2.67 6.59 -11.09
N ILE A 78 -1.52 7.27 -11.20
CA ILE A 78 -0.83 7.90 -10.06
C ILE A 78 -1.78 8.87 -9.34
N ASP A 79 -2.49 9.73 -10.07
CA ASP A 79 -3.42 10.71 -9.49
C ASP A 79 -4.57 10.05 -8.72
N PHE A 80 -5.09 8.93 -9.23
CA PHE A 80 -6.14 8.18 -8.54
C PHE A 80 -5.61 7.50 -7.28
N VAL A 81 -4.39 6.95 -7.32
CA VAL A 81 -3.77 6.34 -6.15
C VAL A 81 -3.57 7.39 -5.05
N GLU A 82 -3.07 8.57 -5.39
CA GLU A 82 -2.90 9.66 -4.43
C GLU A 82 -4.25 10.19 -3.91
N GLU A 83 -5.28 10.34 -4.75
CA GLU A 83 -6.63 10.70 -4.31
C GLU A 83 -7.17 9.71 -3.26
N ILE A 84 -7.02 8.40 -3.50
CA ILE A 84 -7.48 7.37 -2.57
C ILE A 84 -6.67 7.41 -1.27
N LYS A 85 -5.35 7.62 -1.34
CA LYS A 85 -4.51 7.76 -0.15
C LYS A 85 -4.92 8.97 0.68
N ASP A 86 -5.06 10.14 0.07
CA ASP A 86 -5.40 11.37 0.79
C ASP A 86 -6.80 11.30 1.39
N LYS A 87 -7.78 10.80 0.63
CA LYS A 87 -9.18 10.78 1.06
C LYS A 87 -9.46 9.75 2.15
N TYR A 88 -8.78 8.59 2.10
CA TYR A 88 -9.16 7.44 2.93
C TYR A 88 -8.07 6.96 3.88
N LEU A 89 -6.80 7.35 3.69
CA LEU A 89 -5.67 6.87 4.48
C LEU A 89 -5.00 7.97 5.30
N ASN A 90 -5.19 9.24 4.95
CA ASN A 90 -4.62 10.34 5.70
C ASN A 90 -5.21 10.37 7.14
N GLY A 91 -4.33 10.35 8.15
CA GLY A 91 -4.71 10.25 9.56
C GLY A 91 -5.21 8.88 10.04
N LYS A 92 -5.26 7.84 9.18
CA LYS A 92 -5.60 6.48 9.64
C LYS A 92 -4.41 5.81 10.32
N LYS A 93 -4.68 5.27 11.51
CA LYS A 93 -3.72 4.45 12.26
C LYS A 93 -3.33 3.23 11.44
N VAL A 94 -2.04 2.95 11.38
CA VAL A 94 -1.54 1.74 10.76
C VAL A 94 -1.70 0.59 11.75
N ASP A 95 -2.67 -0.26 11.46
CA ASP A 95 -2.87 -1.51 12.17
C ASP A 95 -1.84 -2.54 11.69
N ARG A 96 -1.18 -3.21 12.64
CA ARG A 96 -0.21 -4.27 12.38
C ARG A 96 -0.86 -5.48 11.67
N ASN A 97 -2.18 -5.63 11.76
CA ASN A 97 -2.96 -6.63 11.04
C ASN A 97 -3.30 -6.21 9.59
N LEU A 98 -2.93 -5.00 9.16
CA LEU A 98 -3.22 -4.46 7.83
C LEU A 98 -1.93 -4.01 7.11
N PRO A 99 -1.15 -4.95 6.56
CA PRO A 99 0.13 -4.65 5.87
C PRO A 99 -0.03 -3.66 4.72
N ALA A 100 -1.14 -3.76 3.96
CA ALA A 100 -1.46 -2.85 2.87
C ALA A 100 -1.56 -1.39 3.33
N LEU A 101 -2.09 -1.12 4.53
CA LEU A 101 -2.11 0.24 5.08
C LEU A 101 -0.72 0.75 5.39
N SER A 102 0.18 -0.13 5.84
CA SER A 102 1.58 0.23 6.09
C SER A 102 2.32 0.60 4.80
N GLU A 103 2.07 -0.11 3.71
CA GLU A 103 2.69 0.15 2.40
C GLU A 103 2.10 1.39 1.70
N LEU A 104 0.82 1.69 1.93
CA LEU A 104 0.13 2.83 1.34
C LEU A 104 0.29 4.14 2.14
N SER A 105 0.57 4.03 3.44
CA SER A 105 0.78 5.19 4.31
C SER A 105 2.20 5.72 4.19
N THR A 106 2.30 6.99 3.80
CA THR A 106 3.53 7.78 3.91
C THR A 106 3.79 8.06 5.38
N GLY A 107 4.71 7.30 6.00
CA GLY A 107 5.24 7.66 7.31
C GLY A 107 5.94 9.03 7.27
N PRO A 108 6.21 9.66 8.43
CA PRO A 108 6.90 10.95 8.50
C PRO A 108 8.27 10.87 7.80
N THR A 109 8.58 11.90 7.04
CA THR A 109 9.86 12.04 6.34
C THR A 109 11.01 12.13 7.33
N ILE A 110 12.22 11.76 6.87
CA ILE A 110 13.44 11.87 7.67
C ILE A 110 13.67 13.32 8.12
N GLU A 111 13.26 14.30 7.31
CA GLU A 111 13.38 15.72 7.57
C GLU A 111 12.41 16.20 8.64
N GLU A 112 11.12 15.81 8.57
CA GLU A 112 10.12 16.12 9.60
C GLU A 112 10.57 15.60 10.96
N ILE A 113 11.02 14.34 11.03
CA ILE A 113 11.57 13.74 12.24
C ILE A 113 12.77 14.55 12.73
N SER A 114 13.73 14.82 11.84
CA SER A 114 14.95 15.54 12.20
C SER A 114 14.68 16.95 12.71
N ASN A 115 13.69 17.65 12.16
CA ASN A 115 13.34 19.01 12.54
C ASN A 115 12.68 19.08 13.92
N GLY A 116 11.70 18.22 14.21
CA GLY A 116 11.09 18.25 15.56
C GLY A 116 12.02 17.69 16.65
N VAL A 117 12.97 16.80 16.31
CA VAL A 117 14.06 16.46 17.23
C VAL A 117 14.93 17.66 17.54
N LYS A 118 15.36 18.40 16.51
CA LYS A 118 16.18 19.61 16.69
C LYS A 118 15.46 20.60 17.57
N ALA A 119 14.20 20.91 17.33
CA ALA A 119 13.42 21.88 18.11
C ALA A 119 13.34 21.59 19.62
N ILE A 120 13.53 20.33 20.05
CA ILE A 120 13.44 19.92 21.46
C ILE A 120 14.82 19.67 22.09
N LEU A 121 15.83 19.35 21.28
CA LEU A 121 17.19 19.01 21.71
C LEU A 121 18.25 20.01 21.20
N GLU A 122 17.84 21.25 20.90
CA GLU A 122 18.65 22.31 20.27
C GLU A 122 20.05 22.48 20.87
N GLU A 123 20.18 22.33 22.19
CA GLU A 123 21.43 22.52 22.93
C GLU A 123 22.50 21.43 22.67
N ASP A 124 22.12 20.23 22.20
CA ASP A 124 23.06 19.12 21.97
C ASP A 124 22.88 18.54 20.56
N VAL A 125 23.70 19.05 19.63
CA VAL A 125 23.72 18.65 18.21
C VAL A 125 24.04 17.16 18.06
N ALA A 126 24.94 16.62 18.88
CA ALA A 126 25.35 15.22 18.80
C ALA A 126 24.25 14.28 19.30
N LEU A 127 23.53 14.68 20.33
CA LEU A 127 22.37 13.96 20.85
C LEU A 127 21.18 14.06 19.91
N SER A 128 20.90 15.25 19.37
CA SER A 128 19.88 15.48 18.34
C SER A 128 20.08 14.55 17.15
N ARG A 129 21.29 14.50 16.58
CA ARG A 129 21.58 13.61 15.44
C ARG A 129 21.31 12.13 15.77
N LYS A 130 21.72 11.67 16.96
CA LYS A 130 21.51 10.28 17.40
C LYS A 130 20.03 9.97 17.65
N ALA A 131 19.29 10.93 18.21
CA ALA A 131 17.85 10.84 18.42
C ALA A 131 17.09 10.79 17.10
N SER A 132 17.41 11.68 16.14
CA SER A 132 16.80 11.67 14.81
C SER A 132 17.07 10.36 14.09
N LEU A 133 18.31 9.86 14.11
CA LEU A 133 18.64 8.55 13.52
C LEU A 133 17.85 7.42 14.16
N TYR A 134 17.75 7.40 15.50
CA TYR A 134 16.96 6.41 16.22
C TYR A 134 15.47 6.45 15.84
N LEU A 135 14.88 7.65 15.82
CA LEU A 135 13.47 7.84 15.47
C LEU A 135 13.20 7.51 14.00
N CYS A 136 14.08 7.87 13.08
CA CYS A 136 13.95 7.50 11.67
C CYS A 136 13.99 5.97 11.51
N HIS A 137 14.97 5.30 12.12
CA HIS A 137 15.04 3.83 12.07
C HIS A 137 13.80 3.16 12.65
N ARG A 138 13.14 3.78 13.65
CA ARG A 138 11.98 3.19 14.31
C ARG A 138 10.65 3.57 13.66
N TYR A 139 10.53 4.74 13.04
CA TYR A 139 9.24 5.36 12.72
C TYR A 139 9.12 5.96 11.31
N SER A 140 10.20 6.25 10.57
CA SER A 140 10.07 6.87 9.23
C SER A 140 9.70 5.90 8.11
N ARG A 141 9.63 4.59 8.41
CA ARG A 141 9.45 3.49 7.44
C ARG A 141 10.45 3.50 6.26
N LYS A 142 11.55 4.25 6.39
CA LYS A 142 12.64 4.29 5.42
C LYS A 142 13.58 3.12 5.62
N THR A 143 14.16 2.66 4.53
CA THR A 143 15.18 1.61 4.55
C THR A 143 16.44 2.09 5.28
N LEU A 144 17.23 1.16 5.82
CA LEU A 144 18.52 1.48 6.42
C LEU A 144 19.44 2.21 5.43
N LYS A 145 19.30 1.92 4.13
CA LYS A 145 20.01 2.58 3.04
C LYS A 145 19.62 4.04 2.92
N GLU A 146 18.32 4.35 2.82
CA GLU A 146 17.82 5.73 2.74
C GLU A 146 18.20 6.54 3.99
N ILE A 147 18.06 5.95 5.18
CA ILE A 147 18.47 6.59 6.44
C ILE A 147 19.98 6.81 6.43
N GLY A 148 20.76 5.80 6.05
CA GLY A 148 22.22 5.89 5.97
C GLY A 148 22.68 7.00 5.03
N SER A 149 22.10 7.08 3.83
CA SER A 149 22.37 8.13 2.85
C SER A 149 22.09 9.52 3.43
N TYR A 150 20.97 9.73 4.12
CA TYR A 150 20.66 11.00 4.75
C TYR A 150 21.65 11.39 5.86
N PHE A 151 22.05 10.41 6.69
CA PHE A 151 23.00 10.62 7.77
C PHE A 151 24.47 10.46 7.35
N GLY A 152 24.78 10.27 6.07
CA GLY A 152 26.15 10.09 5.57
C GLY A 152 26.90 8.90 6.19
N ILE A 153 26.19 7.81 6.51
CA ILE A 153 26.74 6.61 7.15
C ILE A 153 26.24 5.33 6.45
N GLY A 154 26.96 4.22 6.62
CA GLY A 154 26.54 2.92 6.09
C GLY A 154 25.36 2.30 6.83
N GLU A 155 24.65 1.37 6.17
CA GLU A 155 23.46 0.68 6.70
C GLU A 155 23.71 0.01 8.06
N SER A 156 24.82 -0.71 8.19
CA SER A 156 25.23 -1.35 9.45
C SER A 156 25.46 -0.33 10.57
N ALA A 157 25.95 0.87 10.23
CA ALA A 157 26.16 1.93 11.20
C ALA A 157 24.85 2.52 11.70
N VAL A 158 23.80 2.61 10.86
CA VAL A 158 22.44 3.01 11.26
C VAL A 158 21.90 2.05 12.32
N SER A 159 21.94 0.74 12.04
CA SER A 159 21.44 -0.28 12.97
C SER A 159 22.17 -0.23 14.31
N GLN A 160 23.51 -0.18 14.28
CA GLN A 160 24.34 -0.10 15.49
C GLN A 160 24.14 1.19 16.28
N ALA A 161 24.04 2.35 15.61
CA ALA A 161 23.81 3.64 16.26
C ALA A 161 22.44 3.69 16.94
N SER A 162 21.40 3.20 16.26
CA SER A 162 20.04 3.11 16.81
C SER A 162 20.00 2.17 18.04
N HIS A 163 20.65 1.00 17.96
CA HIS A 163 20.71 0.07 19.09
C HIS A 163 21.45 0.68 20.30
N ARG A 164 22.59 1.34 20.08
CA ARG A 164 23.33 2.05 21.14
C ARG A 164 22.50 3.17 21.77
N PHE A 165 21.74 3.91 20.97
CA PHE A 165 20.87 4.96 21.47
C PHE A 165 19.72 4.41 22.31
N LYS A 166 19.10 3.30 21.89
CA LYS A 166 18.09 2.59 22.69
C LYS A 166 18.61 2.22 24.07
N ARG A 167 19.80 1.61 24.16
CA ARG A 167 20.43 1.27 25.45
C ARG A 167 20.71 2.49 26.33
N LYS A 168 20.94 3.67 25.73
CA LYS A 168 21.10 4.93 26.46
C LYS A 168 19.74 5.41 27.01
N LEU A 169 18.68 5.32 26.21
CA LEU A 169 17.31 5.65 26.63
C LEU A 169 16.84 4.79 27.80
N ASP A 170 17.13 3.49 27.77
CA ASP A 170 16.74 2.56 28.85
C ASP A 170 17.37 2.92 30.20
N LYS A 171 18.53 3.61 30.18
CA LYS A 171 19.28 4.02 31.38
C LYS A 171 18.98 5.45 31.83
N ASP A 172 18.54 6.32 30.92
CA ASP A 172 18.32 7.74 31.18
C ASP A 172 16.82 8.09 31.11
N ARG A 173 16.18 8.12 32.28
CA ARG A 173 14.75 8.45 32.41
C ARG A 173 14.42 9.87 31.92
N LYS A 174 15.32 10.85 32.06
CA LYS A 174 15.05 12.23 31.62
C LYS A 174 15.06 12.29 30.10
N LEU A 175 16.05 11.66 29.47
CA LEU A 175 16.15 11.57 28.02
C LEU A 175 14.97 10.79 27.42
N SER A 176 14.59 9.67 28.04
CA SER A 176 13.43 8.86 27.62
C SER A 176 12.14 9.68 27.59
N LYS A 177 11.89 10.51 28.63
CA LYS A 177 10.73 11.42 28.65
C LYS A 177 10.76 12.45 27.52
N LYS A 178 11.92 13.07 27.25
CA LYS A 178 12.07 14.02 26.13
C LYS A 178 11.79 13.36 24.79
N ILE A 179 12.34 12.17 24.54
CA ILE A 179 12.08 11.42 23.30
C ILE A 179 10.61 11.05 23.17
N THR A 180 9.98 10.59 24.25
CA THR A 180 8.54 10.29 24.27
C THR A 180 7.71 11.52 23.92
N TYR A 181 8.08 12.70 24.43
CA TYR A 181 7.42 13.96 24.09
C TYR A 181 7.58 14.33 22.61
N ILE A 182 8.78 14.17 22.02
CA ILE A 182 9.02 14.38 20.58
C ILE A 182 8.11 13.47 19.75
N ILE A 183 8.03 12.20 20.14
CA ILE A 183 7.19 11.19 19.50
C ILE A 183 5.71 11.63 19.51
N TYR A 184 5.18 12.09 20.65
CA TYR A 184 3.82 12.64 20.74
C TYR A 184 3.59 13.93 19.93
N GLN A 185 4.57 14.83 19.86
CA GLN A 185 4.46 16.11 19.14
C GLN A 185 4.49 15.96 17.61
N GLN A 186 5.11 14.89 17.11
CA GLN A 186 5.21 14.62 15.67
C GLN A 186 4.10 13.69 15.16
N GLU A 187 3.06 13.43 15.97
CA GLU A 187 2.05 12.38 15.72
C GLU A 187 2.65 11.00 15.41
N ILE A 188 3.90 10.78 15.85
CA ILE A 188 4.57 9.51 15.70
C ILE A 188 4.05 8.65 16.84
N GLU A 189 3.06 7.78 16.63
CA GLU A 189 2.60 6.91 17.73
C GLU A 189 3.47 5.64 17.84
N PHE A 190 3.73 5.24 19.09
CA PHE A 190 4.44 4.01 19.44
C PHE A 190 3.69 2.78 18.89
N VAL A 191 4.39 1.97 18.09
CA VAL A 191 4.01 0.58 17.79
C VAL A 191 4.38 -0.33 18.96
#